data_AF-A0A7C7G1G8-F1
#
_entry.id   AF-A0A7C7G1G8-F1
#
_cell.length_a   1.000
_cell.length_b   1.000
_cell.length_c   1.000
_cell.angle_alpha   90.00
_cell.angle_beta   90.00
_cell.angle_gamma   90.00
#
_symmetry.space_group_name_H-M   'P 1'
#
loop_
_entity.id
_entity.type
_entity.pdbx_description
1 polymer ?
#
loop_
_entity_poly.entity_id
_entity_poly.type
_entity_poly.pdbx_seq_one_letter_code
_entity_poly.pdbx_strand_id
1 'polypeptide(L)'
;MTLPQAKLIAKKSWLWAKKFWWAIIFVMGIVVAFLLFLLTKNGAFIAKLLDLIDIKRNAHDQEMETLAHIHNTEITEKNIRLKEHFKRSEEIKEEYKKRGEDLSKEKEAELKRIVDESYNDPEKLARELAEAFGIKNG
;
A
#
# COMPACT_ATOMS: atom_id res chain seq x y z
N MET A 1 44.15 34.23 46.62
CA MET A 1 43.76 32.80 46.53
C MET A 1 44.97 32.04 46.03
N THR A 2 45.59 31.18 46.85
CA THR A 2 46.87 30.54 46.51
C THR A 2 46.65 29.36 45.54
N LEU A 3 47.57 29.17 44.58
CA LEU A 3 47.58 28.07 43.57
C LEU A 3 47.13 26.67 44.09
N PRO A 4 47.52 26.21 45.30
CA PRO A 4 47.04 24.91 45.82
C PRO A 4 45.53 24.86 46.11
N GLN A 5 44.91 25.98 46.52
CA GLN A 5 43.48 26.05 46.81
C GLN A 5 42.66 25.93 45.52
N ALA A 6 43.12 26.54 44.43
CA ALA A 6 42.48 26.45 43.11
C ALA A 6 42.49 25.00 42.58
N LYS A 7 43.60 24.27 42.75
CA LYS A 7 43.69 22.84 42.36
C LYS A 7 42.77 21.94 43.18
N LEU A 8 42.60 22.22 44.48
CA LEU A 8 41.70 21.49 45.35
C LEU A 8 40.23 21.69 44.97
N ILE A 9 39.84 22.93 44.68
CA ILE A 9 38.48 23.26 44.23
C ILE A 9 38.20 22.61 42.87
N ALA A 10 39.14 22.66 41.92
CA ALA A 10 38.99 22.03 40.61
C ALA A 10 38.78 20.50 40.70
N LYS A 11 39.57 19.80 41.53
CA LYS A 11 39.38 18.35 41.73
C LYS A 11 38.05 18.03 42.41
N LYS A 12 37.62 18.85 43.36
CA LYS A 12 36.34 18.66 44.06
C LYS A 12 35.16 18.87 43.12
N SER A 13 35.20 19.90 42.29
CA SER A 13 34.18 20.18 41.26
C SER A 13 34.14 19.09 40.19
N TRP A 14 35.28 18.52 39.80
CA TRP A 14 35.34 17.40 38.85
C TRP A 14 34.68 16.12 39.38
N LEU A 15 34.97 15.76 40.63
CA LEU A 15 34.33 14.62 41.28
C LEU A 15 32.83 14.86 41.50
N TRP A 16 32.45 16.11 41.79
CA TRP A 16 31.04 16.50 41.87
C TRP A 16 30.33 16.40 40.52
N ALA A 17 30.91 16.92 39.45
CA ALA A 17 30.32 16.84 38.11
C ALA A 17 30.08 15.38 37.69
N LYS A 18 31.03 14.47 37.97
CA LYS A 18 30.84 13.04 37.73
C LYS A 18 29.77 12.41 38.61
N LYS A 19 29.67 12.82 39.87
CA LYS A 19 28.69 12.29 40.83
C LYS A 19 27.27 12.79 40.57
N PHE A 20 27.13 14.03 40.08
CA PHE A 20 25.85 14.73 39.96
C PHE A 20 25.35 14.86 38.52
N TRP A 21 25.93 14.18 37.53
CA TRP A 21 25.40 14.19 36.15
C TRP A 21 23.94 13.69 36.08
N TRP A 22 23.57 12.74 36.93
CA TRP A 22 22.17 12.29 37.05
C TRP A 22 21.19 13.41 37.44
N ALA A 23 21.67 14.45 38.15
CA ALA A 23 20.84 15.54 38.63
C ALA A 23 20.51 16.50 37.48
N ILE A 24 21.40 16.62 36.50
CA ILE A 24 21.14 17.36 35.26
C ILE A 24 20.02 16.67 34.48
N ILE A 25 20.06 15.34 34.35
CA ILE A 25 19.00 14.56 33.71
C ILE A 25 17.69 14.71 34.48
N PHE A 26 17.74 14.66 35.81
CA PHE A 26 16.56 14.80 36.66
C PHE A 26 15.92 16.19 36.53
N VAL A 27 16.72 17.25 36.57
CA VAL A 27 16.26 18.63 36.35
C VAL A 27 15.67 18.78 34.95
N MET A 28 16.32 18.23 33.93
CA MET A 28 15.79 18.28 32.57
C MET A 28 14.45 17.53 32.45
N GLY A 29 14.32 16.38 33.10
CA GLY A 29 13.05 15.64 33.20
C GLY A 29 11.95 16.43 33.89
N ILE A 30 12.25 17.15 34.99
CA ILE A 30 11.30 18.03 35.68
C ILE A 30 10.87 19.18 34.76
N VAL A 31 11.80 19.78 34.03
CA VAL A 31 11.48 20.85 33.06
C VAL A 31 10.54 20.34 31.98
N VAL A 32 10.81 19.17 31.41
CA VAL A 32 9.92 18.54 30.41
C VAL A 32 8.54 18.25 31.00
N ALA A 33 8.47 17.67 32.20
CA ALA A 33 7.21 17.38 32.86
C ALA A 33 6.40 18.66 33.16
N PHE A 34 7.08 19.73 33.58
CA PHE A 34 6.45 21.03 33.84
C PHE A 34 5.94 21.68 32.56
N LEU A 35 6.69 21.61 31.46
CA LEU A 35 6.24 22.09 30.15
C LEU A 35 5.03 21.29 29.66
N LEU A 36 5.05 19.97 29.80
CA LEU A 36 3.90 19.12 29.46
C LEU A 36 2.67 19.46 30.32
N PHE A 37 2.87 19.74 31.62
CA PHE A 37 1.79 20.16 32.52
C PHE A 37 1.19 21.52 32.11
N LEU A 38 2.02 22.50 31.72
CA LEU A 38 1.54 23.80 31.23
C LEU A 38 0.79 23.68 29.90
N LEU A 39 1.31 22.85 28.98
CA LEU A 39 0.69 22.62 27.67
C LEU A 39 -0.65 21.88 27.78
N THR A 40 -0.74 20.89 28.67
CA THR A 40 -1.99 20.13 28.91
C THR A 40 -3.04 20.98 29.61
N LYS A 41 -2.65 21.89 30.51
CA LYS A 41 -3.57 22.81 31.17
C LYS A 41 -4.32 23.74 30.20
N ASN A 42 -3.70 24.07 29.07
CA ASN A 42 -4.29 25.00 28.10
C ASN A 42 -5.25 24.38 27.10
N GLY A 43 -5.43 23.05 27.04
CA GLY A 43 -6.45 22.34 26.23
C GLY A 43 -6.36 22.49 24.69
N ALA A 44 -6.10 23.70 24.21
CA ALA A 44 -5.95 24.11 22.83
C ALA A 44 -4.79 23.41 22.11
N PHE A 45 -3.71 23.06 22.81
CA PHE A 45 -2.62 22.29 22.21
C PHE A 45 -3.06 20.85 21.92
N ILE A 46 -3.76 20.21 22.87
CA ILE A 46 -4.33 18.86 22.69
C ILE A 46 -5.39 18.89 21.58
N ALA A 47 -6.25 19.91 21.56
CA ALA A 47 -7.24 20.10 20.51
C ALA A 47 -6.58 20.22 19.12
N LYS A 48 -5.53 21.04 18.98
CA LYS A 48 -4.76 21.15 17.72
C LYS A 48 -4.07 19.84 17.33
N LEU A 49 -3.61 19.05 18.30
CA LEU A 49 -3.00 17.75 18.04
C LEU A 49 -4.02 16.74 17.53
N LEU A 50 -5.20 16.71 18.13
CA LEU A 50 -6.32 15.88 17.69
C LEU A 50 -6.81 16.30 16.31
N ASP A 51 -6.95 17.59 16.07
CA ASP A 51 -7.34 18.14 14.75
C ASP A 51 -6.33 17.76 13.66
N LEU A 52 -5.02 17.80 13.96
CA LEU A 52 -3.98 17.32 13.03
C LEU A 52 -4.08 15.81 12.75
N ILE A 53 -4.42 15.02 13.78
CA ILE A 53 -4.62 13.57 13.64
C ILE A 53 -5.85 13.29 12.78
N ASP A 54 -6.94 14.03 12.98
CA ASP A 54 -8.19 13.88 12.23
C ASP A 54 -8.03 14.30 10.77
N ILE A 55 -7.31 15.40 10.50
CA ILE A 55 -6.94 15.80 9.12
C ILE A 55 -6.14 14.69 8.43
N LYS A 56 -5.18 14.09 9.13
CA LYS A 56 -4.35 13.01 8.57
C LYS A 56 -5.17 11.74 8.30
N ARG A 57 -6.11 11.41 9.18
CA ARG A 57 -7.02 10.26 8.98
C ARG A 57 -7.95 10.48 7.80
N ASN A 58 -8.60 11.64 7.74
CA ASN A 58 -9.54 11.97 6.68
C ASN A 58 -8.87 11.99 5.29
N ALA A 59 -7.64 12.49 5.20
CA ALA A 59 -6.87 12.42 3.96
C ALA A 59 -6.58 10.97 3.53
N HIS A 60 -6.25 10.10 4.49
CA HIS A 60 -5.98 8.69 4.20
C HIS A 60 -7.24 7.93 3.79
N ASP A 61 -8.38 8.22 4.41
CA ASP A 61 -9.66 7.61 4.03
C ASP A 61 -10.06 7.99 2.59
N GLN A 62 -9.81 9.24 2.17
CA GLN A 62 -10.03 9.68 0.78
C GLN A 62 -9.07 9.00 -0.22
N GLU A 63 -7.79 8.83 0.13
CA GLU A 63 -6.84 8.08 -0.68
C GLU A 63 -7.26 6.60 -0.84
N MET A 64 -7.78 5.99 0.23
CA MET A 64 -8.26 4.62 0.20
C MET A 64 -9.57 4.48 -0.59
N GLU A 65 -10.49 5.45 -0.50
CA GLU A 65 -11.73 5.46 -1.28
C GLU A 65 -11.45 5.62 -2.78
N THR A 66 -10.56 6.54 -3.15
CA THR A 66 -10.15 6.73 -4.56
C THR A 66 -9.44 5.49 -5.11
N LEU A 67 -8.53 4.88 -4.34
CA LEU A 67 -7.86 3.64 -4.73
C LEU A 67 -8.85 2.47 -4.86
N ALA A 68 -9.80 2.33 -3.94
CA ALA A 68 -10.84 1.31 -3.99
C ALA A 68 -11.77 1.50 -5.19
N HIS A 69 -12.14 2.74 -5.52
CA HIS A 69 -12.93 3.04 -6.71
C HIS A 69 -12.17 2.65 -7.99
N ILE A 70 -10.90 3.05 -8.13
CA ILE A 70 -10.06 2.68 -9.28
C ILE A 70 -9.95 1.15 -9.41
N HIS A 71 -9.68 0.46 -8.31
CA HIS A 71 -9.52 -0.99 -8.33
C HIS A 71 -10.82 -1.72 -8.68
N ASN A 72 -11.95 -1.28 -8.15
CA ASN A 72 -13.26 -1.87 -8.47
C ASN A 72 -13.67 -1.61 -9.91
N THR A 73 -13.41 -0.42 -10.46
CA THR A 73 -13.64 -0.13 -11.88
C THR A 73 -12.75 -1.01 -12.75
N GLU A 74 -11.46 -1.14 -12.44
CA GLU A 74 -10.52 -1.96 -13.20
C GLU A 74 -10.91 -3.45 -13.19
N ILE A 75 -11.28 -4.00 -12.02
CA ILE A 75 -11.76 -5.39 -11.89
C ILE A 75 -13.05 -5.58 -12.69
N THR A 76 -13.98 -4.63 -12.64
CA THR A 76 -15.27 -4.74 -13.35
C THR A 76 -15.05 -4.74 -14.85
N GLU A 77 -14.23 -3.83 -15.37
CA GLU A 77 -13.88 -3.80 -16.79
C GLU A 77 -13.13 -5.06 -17.24
N LYS A 78 -12.17 -5.55 -16.44
CA LYS A 78 -11.46 -6.81 -16.71
C LYS A 78 -12.44 -7.98 -16.79
N ASN A 79 -13.38 -8.08 -15.85
CA ASN A 79 -14.40 -9.14 -15.85
C ASN A 79 -15.37 -9.04 -17.03
N ILE A 80 -15.75 -7.83 -17.44
CA ILE A 80 -16.59 -7.62 -18.64
C ILE A 80 -15.85 -8.10 -19.89
N ARG A 81 -14.60 -7.67 -20.08
CA ARG A 81 -13.76 -8.13 -21.21
C ARG A 81 -13.62 -9.64 -21.21
N LEU A 82 -13.34 -10.25 -20.05
CA LEU A 82 -13.22 -11.71 -19.94
C LEU A 82 -14.53 -12.43 -20.33
N LYS A 83 -15.69 -11.95 -19.87
CA LYS A 83 -17.01 -12.50 -20.27
C LYS A 83 -17.27 -12.38 -21.77
N GLU A 84 -16.93 -11.25 -22.38
CA GLU A 84 -17.08 -11.08 -23.84
C GLU A 84 -16.17 -12.05 -24.62
N HIS A 85 -14.94 -12.27 -24.17
CA HIS A 85 -14.03 -13.23 -24.78
C HIS A 85 -14.52 -14.68 -24.63
N PHE A 86 -15.07 -15.05 -23.47
CA PHE A 86 -15.70 -16.37 -23.28
C PHE A 86 -16.89 -16.56 -24.22
N LYS A 87 -17.75 -15.55 -24.33
CA LYS A 87 -18.91 -15.58 -25.23
C LYS A 87 -18.49 -15.73 -26.69
N ARG A 88 -17.48 -14.97 -27.14
CA ARG A 88 -16.92 -15.08 -28.49
C ARG A 88 -16.35 -16.48 -28.75
N SER A 89 -15.67 -17.06 -27.77
CA SER A 89 -15.13 -18.43 -27.87
C SER A 89 -16.23 -19.49 -28.03
N GLU A 90 -17.35 -19.33 -27.32
CA GLU A 90 -18.53 -20.19 -27.47
C GLU A 90 -19.19 -20.01 -28.84
N GLU A 91 -19.34 -18.78 -29.32
CA GLU A 91 -19.87 -18.47 -30.66
C GLU A 91 -19.04 -19.12 -31.77
N ILE A 92 -17.70 -19.08 -31.65
CA ILE A 92 -16.79 -19.77 -32.57
C ILE A 92 -17.07 -21.28 -32.56
N LYS A 93 -17.17 -21.91 -31.39
CA LYS A 93 -17.48 -23.35 -31.30
C LYS A 93 -18.82 -23.68 -31.97
N GLU A 94 -19.84 -22.85 -31.76
CA GLU A 94 -21.14 -23.04 -32.41
C GLU A 94 -21.07 -22.89 -33.93
N GLU A 95 -20.31 -21.91 -34.44
CA GLU A 95 -20.13 -21.72 -35.88
C GLU A 95 -19.44 -22.90 -36.55
N TYR A 96 -18.38 -23.46 -35.94
CA TYR A 96 -17.72 -24.67 -36.45
C TYR A 96 -18.68 -25.86 -36.45
N LYS A 97 -19.44 -26.05 -35.36
CA LYS A 97 -20.46 -27.10 -35.24
C LYS A 97 -21.56 -26.96 -36.30
N LYS A 98 -22.00 -25.74 -36.63
CA LYS A 98 -23.00 -25.46 -37.69
C LYS A 98 -22.46 -25.70 -39.10
N ARG A 99 -21.16 -25.53 -39.34
CA ARG A 99 -20.51 -25.85 -40.63
C ARG A 99 -20.31 -27.34 -40.87
N GLY A 100 -20.63 -28.20 -39.88
CA GLY A 100 -20.44 -29.65 -39.98
C GLY A 100 -18.98 -30.08 -39.92
N GLU A 101 -18.07 -29.17 -39.58
CA GLU A 101 -16.67 -29.45 -39.29
C GLU A 101 -16.55 -29.70 -37.79
N ASP A 102 -16.27 -30.95 -37.41
CA ASP A 102 -15.94 -31.26 -36.02
C ASP A 102 -14.58 -30.60 -35.74
N LEU A 103 -14.52 -29.71 -34.74
CA LEU A 103 -13.23 -29.26 -34.22
C LEU A 103 -12.50 -30.53 -33.82
N SER A 104 -11.35 -30.84 -34.45
CA SER A 104 -10.62 -32.04 -34.06
C SER A 104 -10.41 -32.00 -32.54
N LYS A 105 -10.48 -33.14 -31.85
CA LYS A 105 -10.31 -33.19 -30.39
C LYS A 105 -9.06 -32.46 -29.92
N GLU A 106 -8.05 -32.39 -30.78
CA GLU A 106 -6.81 -31.64 -30.62
C GLU A 106 -7.03 -30.12 -30.61
N LYS A 107 -7.77 -29.58 -31.57
CA LYS A 107 -8.18 -28.15 -31.62
C LYS A 107 -9.08 -27.77 -30.44
N GLU A 108 -9.97 -28.66 -30.01
CA GLU A 108 -10.86 -28.39 -28.87
C GLU A 108 -10.09 -28.39 -27.55
N ALA A 109 -9.15 -29.31 -27.38
CA ALA A 109 -8.22 -29.34 -26.25
C ALA A 109 -7.30 -28.11 -26.23
N GLU A 110 -6.83 -27.66 -27.40
CA GLU A 110 -6.00 -26.47 -27.54
C GLU A 110 -6.78 -25.20 -27.22
N LEU A 111 -8.03 -25.06 -27.71
CA LEU A 111 -8.92 -23.96 -27.36
C LEU A 111 -9.17 -23.90 -25.85
N LYS A 112 -9.45 -25.05 -25.23
CA LYS A 112 -9.65 -25.13 -23.77
C LYS A 112 -8.38 -24.75 -23.01
N ARG A 113 -7.21 -25.21 -23.46
CA ARG A 113 -5.92 -24.87 -22.85
C ARG A 113 -5.63 -23.38 -22.92
N ILE A 114 -5.82 -22.76 -24.09
CA ILE A 114 -5.60 -21.32 -24.29
C ILE A 114 -6.52 -20.49 -23.40
N VAL A 115 -7.79 -20.90 -23.27
CA VAL A 115 -8.78 -20.25 -22.39
C VAL A 115 -8.41 -20.39 -20.91
N ASP A 116 -8.01 -21.57 -20.46
CA ASP A 116 -7.63 -21.81 -19.06
C ASP A 116 -6.30 -21.09 -18.72
N GLU A 117 -5.33 -21.11 -19.62
CA GLU A 117 -3.99 -20.54 -19.40
C GLU A 117 -3.99 -19.00 -19.49
N SER A 118 -4.90 -18.43 -20.27
CA SER A 118 -5.05 -16.98 -20.46
C SER A 118 -6.23 -16.38 -19.71
N TYR A 119 -6.84 -17.13 -18.76
CA TYR A 119 -7.94 -16.65 -17.91
C TYR A 119 -7.61 -15.33 -17.18
N ASN A 120 -6.35 -15.16 -16.78
CA ASN A 120 -5.87 -13.97 -16.06
C ASN A 120 -5.32 -12.87 -16.98
N ASP A 121 -5.22 -13.12 -18.29
CA ASP A 121 -4.64 -12.19 -19.26
C ASP A 121 -5.45 -12.19 -20.57
N PRO A 122 -6.45 -11.29 -20.69
CA PRO A 122 -7.33 -11.24 -21.84
C PRO A 122 -6.61 -10.83 -23.14
N GLU A 123 -5.48 -10.12 -23.07
CA GLU A 123 -4.69 -9.79 -24.26
C GLU A 123 -3.93 -11.01 -24.78
N LYS A 124 -3.35 -11.79 -23.86
CA LYS A 124 -2.71 -13.07 -24.20
C LYS A 124 -3.71 -14.04 -24.83
N LEU A 125 -4.92 -14.12 -24.27
CA LEU A 125 -6.02 -14.94 -24.80
C LEU A 125 -6.35 -14.57 -26.25
N ALA A 126 -6.57 -13.28 -26.52
CA ALA A 126 -6.92 -12.80 -27.85
C ALA A 126 -5.83 -13.09 -28.89
N ARG A 127 -4.56 -12.92 -28.52
CA ARG A 127 -3.42 -13.20 -29.40
C ARG A 127 -3.30 -14.69 -29.72
N GLU A 128 -3.36 -15.55 -28.71
CA GLU A 128 -3.23 -17.01 -28.88
C GLU A 128 -4.41 -17.59 -29.65
N LEU A 129 -5.64 -17.07 -29.45
CA LEU A 129 -6.80 -17.45 -30.26
C LEU A 129 -6.66 -17.04 -31.73
N ALA A 130 -6.18 -15.82 -32.00
CA ALA A 130 -5.96 -15.35 -33.36
C ALA A 130 -4.88 -16.15 -34.09
N GLU A 131 -3.83 -16.57 -33.38
CA GLU A 131 -2.73 -17.37 -33.91
C GLU A 131 -3.13 -18.84 -34.16
N ALA A 132 -3.84 -19.47 -33.22
CA ALA A 132 -4.23 -20.88 -33.32
C ALA A 132 -5.44 -21.11 -34.26
N PHE A 133 -6.34 -20.14 -34.38
CA PHE A 133 -7.60 -20.26 -35.13
C PHE A 133 -7.74 -19.26 -36.30
N GLY A 134 -6.74 -18.40 -36.53
CA GLY A 134 -6.72 -17.50 -37.69
C GLY A 134 -7.78 -16.40 -37.68
N ILE A 135 -8.36 -16.10 -36.51
CA ILE A 135 -9.45 -15.13 -36.38
C ILE A 135 -8.84 -13.72 -36.44
N LYS A 136 -8.89 -13.09 -37.62
CA LYS A 136 -8.54 -11.68 -37.78
C LYS A 136 -9.50 -10.83 -36.94
N ASN A 137 -8.92 -10.09 -36.00
CA ASN A 137 -9.59 -9.10 -35.15
C ASN A 137 -10.42 -8.12 -35.99
N GLY A 138 -11.71 -7.99 -35.66
CA GLY A 138 -12.54 -6.83 -35.93
C GLY A 138 -12.77 -6.06 -34.64
#